data_AF-A0A9X0CTI9-F1
#
_entry.id   AF-A0A9X0CTI9-F1
#
_cell.length_a   1.000
_cell.length_b   1.000
_cell.length_c   1.000
_cell.angle_alpha   90.00
_cell.angle_beta   90.00
_cell.angle_gamma   90.00
#
_symmetry.space_group_name_H-M   'P 1'
#
loop_
_entity.id
_entity.type
_entity.pdbx_description
1 polymer ?
#
loop_
_entity_poly.entity_id
_entity_poly.type
_entity_poly.pdbx_seq_one_letter_code
_entity_poly.pdbx_strand_id
1 'polypeptide(L)'
;MTAADRKDVNSSVRTYHRIVEAFKFAYAYRALLGDEDFWDVEEIVRNMTNPAFGESLRHRIYDNRTFDDYKYYGDFYSSTNTGGTAHMSVISPDGDAVAATNTINLYFGSKYRSTRTGIIYNNEMDDFSTPGKKNTFGVEPSQSNYIKPGKRPMSFNEPFHICGQQKDPSSSGWSLGRHKNNNWPSPWL
;
A
#
# COMPACT_ATOMS: atom_id res chain seq x y z
N MET A 1 -7.24 -13.35 11.15
CA MET A 1 -6.57 -14.56 11.69
C MET A 1 -7.19 -14.91 13.03
N THR A 2 -7.83 -16.06 13.11
CA THR A 2 -8.59 -16.53 14.27
C THR A 2 -7.76 -17.52 15.10
N ALA A 3 -8.31 -17.99 16.23
CA ALA A 3 -7.69 -19.07 16.99
C ALA A 3 -7.66 -20.40 16.21
N ALA A 4 -8.63 -20.64 15.33
CA ALA A 4 -8.67 -21.84 14.49
C ALA A 4 -7.52 -21.86 13.47
N ASP A 5 -7.16 -20.70 12.93
CA ASP A 5 -6.07 -20.56 11.95
C ASP A 5 -4.69 -20.91 12.53
N ARG A 6 -4.56 -20.96 13.87
CA ARG A 6 -3.32 -21.27 14.61
C ARG A 6 -3.40 -22.56 15.42
N LYS A 7 -4.42 -23.40 15.19
CA LYS A 7 -4.67 -24.58 16.02
C LYS A 7 -3.51 -25.59 15.98
N ASP A 8 -2.87 -25.75 14.84
CA ASP A 8 -1.77 -26.67 14.60
C ASP A 8 -0.85 -26.15 13.48
N VAL A 9 0.26 -26.86 13.23
CA VAL A 9 1.26 -26.47 12.23
C VAL A 9 0.66 -26.44 10.82
N ASN A 10 -0.15 -27.43 10.43
CA ASN A 10 -0.73 -27.48 9.08
C ASN A 10 -1.74 -26.35 8.87
N SER A 11 -2.58 -26.07 9.88
CA SER A 11 -3.51 -24.94 9.84
C SER A 11 -2.79 -23.60 9.73
N SER A 12 -1.67 -23.45 10.44
CA SER A 12 -0.84 -22.23 10.39
C SER A 12 -0.17 -22.08 9.02
N VAL A 13 0.46 -23.14 8.51
CA VAL A 13 1.10 -23.15 7.18
C VAL A 13 0.09 -22.80 6.09
N ARG A 14 -1.10 -23.41 6.11
CA ARG A 14 -2.17 -23.10 5.15
C ARG A 14 -2.62 -21.64 5.24
N THR A 15 -2.69 -21.08 6.45
CA THR A 15 -3.04 -19.67 6.65
C THR A 15 -1.99 -18.74 6.04
N TYR A 16 -0.71 -18.97 6.34
CA TYR A 16 0.38 -18.19 5.74
C TYR A 16 0.42 -18.34 4.22
N HIS A 17 0.24 -19.55 3.70
CA HIS A 17 0.16 -19.81 2.26
C HIS A 17 -0.91 -18.93 1.60
N ARG A 18 -2.14 -18.93 2.13
CA ARG A 18 -3.22 -18.10 1.60
C ARG A 18 -2.93 -16.59 1.67
N ILE A 19 -2.30 -16.13 2.75
CA ILE A 19 -1.91 -14.72 2.90
C ILE A 19 -0.87 -14.35 1.84
N VAL A 20 0.16 -15.18 1.65
CA VAL A 20 1.21 -14.95 0.66
C VAL A 20 0.63 -14.93 -0.75
N GLU A 21 -0.23 -15.88 -1.11
CA GLU A 21 -0.89 -15.92 -2.42
C GLU A 21 -1.79 -14.70 -2.65
N ALA A 22 -2.53 -14.26 -1.63
CA ALA A 22 -3.33 -13.03 -1.71
C ALA A 22 -2.45 -11.78 -1.93
N PHE A 23 -1.30 -11.69 -1.26
CA PHE A 23 -0.36 -10.59 -1.45
C PHE A 23 0.29 -10.58 -2.84
N LYS A 24 0.55 -11.75 -3.44
CA LYS A 24 1.02 -11.80 -4.83
C LYS A 24 0.03 -11.18 -5.80
N PHE A 25 -1.27 -11.49 -5.64
CA PHE A 25 -2.32 -10.82 -6.41
C PHE A 25 -2.37 -9.33 -6.12
N ALA A 26 -2.42 -8.92 -4.85
CA ALA A 26 -2.48 -7.51 -4.48
C ALA A 26 -1.30 -6.70 -5.07
N TYR A 27 -0.09 -7.25 -5.00
CA TYR A 27 1.11 -6.62 -5.54
C TYR A 27 1.08 -6.51 -7.07
N ALA A 28 0.54 -7.52 -7.76
CA ALA A 28 0.35 -7.47 -9.20
C ALA A 28 -0.66 -6.39 -9.63
N TYR A 29 -1.77 -6.24 -8.90
CA TYR A 29 -2.76 -5.18 -9.17
C TYR A 29 -2.27 -3.79 -8.77
N ARG A 30 -1.42 -3.67 -7.74
CA ARG A 30 -0.76 -2.40 -7.37
C ARG A 30 0.01 -1.80 -8.54
N ALA A 31 0.61 -2.62 -9.40
CA ALA A 31 1.33 -2.16 -10.58
C ALA A 31 0.46 -1.41 -11.61
N LEU A 32 -0.87 -1.50 -11.51
CA LEU A 32 -1.79 -0.73 -12.34
C LEU A 32 -2.05 0.68 -11.80
N LEU A 33 -1.77 0.93 -10.52
CA LEU A 33 -1.95 2.23 -9.89
C LEU A 33 -0.89 3.22 -10.39
N GLY A 34 -1.24 4.51 -10.35
CA GLY A 34 -0.39 5.61 -10.75
C GLY A 34 -0.92 6.92 -10.20
N ASP A 35 -0.24 8.02 -10.54
CA ASP A 35 -0.71 9.36 -10.19
C ASP A 35 -2.02 9.68 -10.92
N GLU A 36 -3.09 9.91 -10.16
CA GLU A 36 -4.46 10.16 -10.65
C GLU A 36 -4.56 11.37 -11.59
N ASP A 37 -3.68 12.36 -11.42
CA ASP A 37 -3.62 13.54 -12.30
C ASP A 37 -3.10 13.19 -13.72
N PHE A 38 -2.48 12.02 -13.88
CA PHE A 38 -1.81 11.59 -15.11
C PHE A 38 -2.23 10.20 -15.61
N TRP A 39 -3.02 9.46 -14.83
CA TRP A 39 -3.44 8.08 -15.10
C TRP A 39 -4.81 7.81 -14.45
N ASP A 40 -5.78 7.33 -15.23
CA ASP A 40 -7.10 7.00 -14.71
C ASP A 40 -7.02 5.76 -13.82
N VAL A 41 -7.29 5.95 -12.53
CA VAL A 41 -7.30 4.90 -11.50
C VAL A 41 -8.70 4.52 -11.03
N GLU A 42 -9.76 5.20 -11.50
CA GLU A 42 -11.11 5.05 -10.93
C GLU A 42 -11.63 3.63 -11.09
N GLU A 43 -11.55 3.08 -12.31
CA GLU A 43 -11.97 1.70 -12.57
C GLU A 43 -11.12 0.67 -11.81
N ILE A 44 -9.81 0.93 -11.72
CA ILE A 44 -8.86 0.04 -11.03
C ILE A 44 -9.21 -0.02 -9.55
N VAL A 45 -9.41 1.14 -8.90
CA VAL A 45 -9.79 1.24 -7.49
C VAL A 45 -11.17 0.62 -7.27
N ARG A 46 -12.14 0.88 -8.15
CA ARG A 46 -13.48 0.28 -8.08
C ARG A 46 -13.43 -1.24 -8.13
N ASN A 47 -12.58 -1.81 -9.00
CA ASN A 47 -12.41 -3.25 -9.08
C ASN A 47 -11.69 -3.80 -7.84
N MET A 48 -10.58 -3.18 -7.41
CA MET A 48 -9.80 -3.60 -6.24
C MET A 48 -10.60 -3.55 -4.93
N THR A 49 -11.58 -2.65 -4.83
CA THR A 49 -12.46 -2.51 -3.66
C THR A 49 -13.76 -3.32 -3.76
N ASN A 50 -14.02 -3.97 -4.90
CA ASN A 50 -15.23 -4.77 -5.11
C ASN A 50 -15.12 -6.15 -4.44
N PRO A 51 -16.04 -6.51 -3.52
CA PRO A 51 -16.02 -7.83 -2.87
C PRO A 51 -16.13 -9.01 -3.83
N ALA A 52 -16.92 -8.89 -4.92
CA ALA A 52 -17.06 -9.95 -5.92
C ALA A 52 -15.75 -10.15 -6.70
N PHE A 53 -15.01 -9.07 -6.94
CA PHE A 53 -13.69 -9.17 -7.54
C PHE A 53 -12.70 -9.85 -6.60
N GLY A 54 -12.68 -9.46 -5.31
CA GLY A 54 -11.89 -10.14 -4.28
C GLY A 54 -12.20 -11.63 -4.16
N GLU A 55 -13.49 -12.01 -4.25
CA GLU A 55 -13.91 -13.41 -4.25
C GLU A 55 -13.43 -14.14 -5.51
N SER A 56 -13.44 -13.49 -6.67
CA SER A 56 -12.89 -14.08 -7.91
C SER A 56 -11.39 -14.37 -7.80
N LEU A 57 -10.62 -13.49 -7.15
CA LEU A 57 -9.19 -13.71 -6.88
C LEU A 57 -8.98 -14.81 -5.85
N ARG A 58 -9.83 -14.89 -4.82
CA ARG A 58 -9.81 -15.96 -3.81
C ARG A 58 -9.97 -17.34 -4.45
N HIS A 59 -10.85 -17.51 -5.44
CA HIS A 59 -11.01 -18.78 -6.16
C HIS A 59 -9.77 -19.20 -6.96
N ARG A 60 -8.84 -18.28 -7.20
CA ARG A 60 -7.55 -18.54 -7.86
C ARG A 60 -6.44 -18.88 -6.86
N ILE A 61 -6.71 -18.89 -5.56
CA ILE A 61 -5.77 -19.29 -4.52
C ILE A 61 -5.98 -20.78 -4.22
N TYR A 62 -4.98 -21.60 -4.53
CA TYR A 62 -4.99 -23.04 -4.28
C TYR A 62 -4.24 -23.35 -2.99
N ASP A 63 -4.78 -24.22 -2.13
CA ASP A 63 -4.15 -24.54 -0.84
C ASP A 63 -2.86 -25.39 -0.94
N ASN A 64 -2.61 -26.00 -2.08
CA ASN A 64 -1.56 -27.01 -2.27
C ASN A 64 -0.53 -26.63 -3.35
N ARG A 65 -0.62 -25.43 -3.93
CA ARG A 65 0.32 -24.99 -4.97
C ARG A 65 0.47 -23.48 -5.00
N THR A 66 1.63 -23.06 -5.52
CA THR A 66 1.94 -21.70 -6.00
C THR A 66 2.25 -21.80 -7.49
N PHE A 67 2.19 -20.68 -8.20
CA PHE A 67 2.64 -20.59 -9.58
C PHE A 67 3.99 -19.87 -9.64
N ASP A 68 4.92 -20.41 -10.42
CA ASP A 68 6.23 -19.80 -10.64
C ASP A 68 6.16 -18.70 -11.72
N ASP A 69 5.19 -18.80 -12.63
CA ASP A 69 4.94 -17.77 -13.64
C ASP A 69 4.20 -16.58 -13.02
N TYR A 70 4.87 -15.42 -12.98
CA TYR A 70 4.32 -14.17 -12.45
C TYR A 70 3.04 -13.75 -13.18
N LYS A 71 2.88 -14.10 -14.46
CA LYS A 71 1.70 -13.75 -15.28
C LYS A 71 0.41 -14.34 -14.73
N TYR A 72 0.51 -15.41 -13.95
CA TYR A 72 -0.64 -15.94 -13.23
C TYR A 72 -1.25 -14.90 -12.29
N TYR A 73 -0.44 -14.03 -11.69
CA TYR A 73 -0.88 -13.00 -10.75
C TYR A 73 -1.12 -11.65 -11.44
N GLY A 74 -0.32 -11.33 -12.46
CA GLY A 74 -0.52 -10.18 -13.36
C GLY A 74 0.71 -9.89 -14.22
N ASP A 75 0.56 -9.02 -15.22
CA ASP A 75 1.59 -8.79 -16.26
C ASP A 75 2.59 -7.66 -15.94
N PHE A 76 2.43 -6.98 -14.80
CA PHE A 76 3.19 -5.78 -14.47
C PHE A 76 3.93 -5.94 -13.15
N TYR A 77 5.07 -5.26 -13.05
CA TYR A 77 5.90 -5.28 -11.85
C TYR A 77 6.36 -3.87 -11.46
N SER A 78 6.55 -3.68 -10.15
CA SER A 78 7.17 -2.49 -9.56
C SER A 78 8.46 -2.94 -8.87
N SER A 79 9.61 -2.42 -9.30
CA SER A 79 10.87 -2.66 -8.60
C SER A 79 10.91 -1.91 -7.28
N THR A 80 11.18 -2.61 -6.19
CA THR A 80 11.37 -2.01 -4.86
C THR A 80 12.84 -2.08 -4.45
N ASN A 81 13.41 -0.95 -4.09
CA ASN A 81 14.55 -0.89 -3.19
C ASN A 81 14.11 -0.08 -1.97
N THR A 82 13.84 -0.74 -0.85
CA THR A 82 13.37 -0.04 0.35
C THR A 82 14.56 0.49 1.14
N GLY A 83 14.58 1.80 1.39
CA GLY A 83 15.42 2.41 2.43
C GLY A 83 14.58 3.19 3.45
N GLY A 84 15.25 3.69 4.48
CA GLY A 84 14.62 4.08 5.76
C GLY A 84 13.37 4.96 5.65
N THR A 85 12.28 4.47 6.24
CA THR A 85 10.99 5.18 6.40
C THR A 85 10.67 5.30 7.89
N ALA A 86 10.09 6.42 8.32
CA ALA A 86 9.64 6.63 9.69
C ALA A 86 8.11 6.69 9.72
N HIS A 87 7.51 6.01 10.69
CA HIS A 87 6.07 6.06 10.93
C HIS A 87 5.81 6.49 12.37
N MET A 88 4.84 7.39 12.56
CA MET A 88 4.37 7.80 13.88
C MET A 88 2.85 7.70 13.95
N SER A 89 2.36 7.26 15.11
CA SER A 89 0.95 7.25 15.44
C SER A 89 0.75 7.93 16.79
N VAL A 90 -0.21 8.85 16.86
CA VAL A 90 -0.53 9.64 18.05
C VAL A 90 -2.03 9.53 18.30
N ILE A 91 -2.40 9.31 19.55
CA ILE A 91 -3.79 9.35 20.03
C ILE A 91 -3.85 10.37 21.16
N SER A 92 -4.79 11.31 21.05
CA SER A 92 -5.01 12.36 22.03
C SER A 92 -6.14 11.98 23.01
N PRO A 93 -6.14 12.49 24.26
CA PRO A 93 -7.17 12.19 25.25
C PRO A 93 -8.61 12.58 24.85
N ASP A 94 -8.78 13.54 23.94
CA ASP A 94 -10.08 13.90 23.35
C ASP A 94 -10.60 12.88 22.34
N GLY A 95 -9.76 11.92 21.94
CA GLY A 95 -10.08 10.85 21.01
C GLY A 95 -9.63 11.12 19.57
N ASP A 96 -8.88 12.20 19.33
CA ASP A 96 -8.24 12.46 18.04
C ASP A 96 -7.11 11.45 17.81
N ALA A 97 -6.97 10.99 16.57
CA ALA A 97 -5.94 10.04 16.18
C ALA A 97 -5.27 10.47 14.88
N VAL A 98 -3.94 10.47 14.85
CA VAL A 98 -3.14 10.83 13.67
C VAL A 98 -2.15 9.70 13.39
N ALA A 99 -2.08 9.27 12.13
CA ALA A 99 -1.03 8.39 11.63
C ALA A 99 -0.30 9.11 10.51
N ALA A 100 1.02 9.21 10.61
CA ALA A 100 1.86 9.86 9.62
C ALA A 100 3.06 8.99 9.28
N THR A 101 3.26 8.78 7.99
CA THR A 101 4.45 8.11 7.44
C THR A 101 5.25 9.15 6.67
N ASN A 102 6.53 9.29 7.00
CA ASN A 102 7.44 10.20 6.30
C ASN A 102 8.70 9.45 5.85
N THR A 103 9.20 9.79 4.67
CA THR A 103 10.37 9.16 4.08
C THR A 103 11.21 10.18 3.30
N ILE A 104 12.50 9.87 3.18
CA ILE A 104 13.39 10.51 2.19
C ILE A 104 13.77 9.51 1.07
N ASN A 105 12.99 8.44 0.96
CA ASN A 105 13.24 7.21 0.22
C ASN A 105 14.41 6.39 0.78
N LEU A 106 15.58 6.42 0.14
CA LEU A 106 16.71 5.60 0.59
C LEU A 106 17.36 6.16 1.85
N TYR A 107 18.24 5.38 2.50
CA TYR A 107 19.03 5.90 3.62
C TYR A 107 19.83 7.14 3.19
N PHE A 108 19.61 8.26 3.89
CA PHE A 108 20.14 9.59 3.56
C PHE A 108 19.67 10.16 2.21
N GLY A 109 18.57 9.64 1.66
CA GLY A 109 17.93 10.13 0.45
C GLY A 109 18.87 10.19 -0.76
N SER A 110 18.97 11.36 -1.38
CA SER A 110 19.92 11.62 -2.49
C SER A 110 21.38 11.71 -2.05
N LYS A 111 21.67 11.50 -0.76
CA LYS A 111 22.99 11.70 -0.13
C LYS A 111 23.52 13.13 -0.28
N TYR A 112 22.61 14.07 -0.58
CA TYR A 112 22.91 15.49 -0.67
C TYR A 112 22.29 16.24 0.51
N ARG A 113 23.11 17.08 1.14
CA ARG A 113 22.72 17.95 2.25
C ARG A 113 22.97 19.39 1.83
N SER A 114 21.96 20.25 1.99
CA SER A 114 22.12 21.69 1.83
C SER A 114 23.19 22.23 2.77
N THR A 115 24.19 22.93 2.22
CA THR A 115 25.26 23.54 3.02
C THR A 115 24.79 24.72 3.86
N ARG A 116 23.66 25.34 3.49
CA ARG A 116 23.08 26.48 4.20
C ARG A 116 22.12 26.06 5.30
N THR A 117 21.18 25.16 5.00
CA THR A 117 20.09 24.79 5.92
C THR A 117 20.33 23.49 6.65
N GLY A 118 21.27 22.68 6.16
CA GLY A 118 21.56 21.36 6.71
C GLY A 118 20.52 20.29 6.39
N ILE A 119 19.50 20.61 5.58
CA ILE A 119 18.44 19.69 5.17
C ILE A 119 19.00 18.66 4.19
N ILE A 120 18.65 17.38 4.41
CA ILE A 120 18.95 16.28 3.50
C ILE A 120 17.82 16.18 2.49
N TYR A 121 18.16 16.07 1.20
CA TYR A 121 17.17 15.94 0.14
C TYR A 121 16.81 14.48 -0.11
N ASN A 122 15.52 14.23 -0.38
CA ASN A 122 15.03 12.91 -0.76
C ASN A 122 15.58 12.45 -2.13
N ASN A 123 15.37 11.18 -2.45
CA ASN A 123 15.53 10.64 -3.79
C ASN A 123 14.23 9.94 -4.27
N GLU A 124 13.05 10.49 -3.95
CA GLU A 124 11.75 9.87 -4.27
C GLU A 124 11.55 9.66 -5.77
N MET A 125 12.22 10.46 -6.61
CA MET A 125 12.21 10.29 -8.07
C MET A 125 12.72 8.91 -8.54
N ASP A 126 13.43 8.16 -7.69
CA ASP A 126 13.87 6.78 -7.96
C ASP A 126 12.70 5.78 -8.02
N ASP A 127 11.54 6.13 -7.45
CA ASP A 127 10.35 5.27 -7.43
C ASP A 127 9.61 5.27 -8.78
N PHE A 128 9.99 6.14 -9.71
CA PHE A 128 9.45 6.12 -11.07
C PHE A 128 9.92 4.89 -11.86
N SER A 129 9.00 4.34 -12.64
CA SER A 129 9.32 3.33 -13.64
C SER A 129 10.11 3.92 -14.80
N THR A 130 11.18 3.23 -15.21
CA THR A 130 12.02 3.62 -16.35
C THR A 130 11.63 2.83 -17.59
N PRO A 131 11.14 3.45 -18.68
CA PRO A 131 10.78 2.73 -19.90
C PRO A 131 11.94 1.86 -20.43
N GLY A 132 11.66 0.60 -20.74
CA GLY A 132 12.64 -0.35 -21.27
C GLY A 132 13.57 -0.99 -20.23
N LYS A 133 13.46 -0.60 -18.94
CA LYS A 133 14.22 -1.22 -17.86
C LYS A 133 13.46 -2.41 -17.27
N LYS A 134 13.60 -3.57 -17.92
CA LYS A 134 13.02 -4.84 -17.44
C LYS A 134 13.66 -5.31 -16.13
N ASN A 135 12.90 -6.02 -15.31
CA ASN A 135 13.44 -6.69 -14.12
C ASN A 135 14.20 -7.99 -14.48
N THR A 136 14.74 -8.70 -13.48
CA THR A 136 15.46 -9.98 -13.64
C THR A 136 14.64 -11.07 -14.34
N PHE A 137 13.30 -10.97 -14.32
CA PHE A 137 12.37 -11.91 -14.96
C PHE A 137 11.88 -11.41 -16.34
N GLY A 138 12.45 -10.33 -16.87
CA GLY A 138 12.09 -9.77 -18.17
C GLY A 138 10.74 -9.04 -18.20
N VAL A 139 10.15 -8.73 -17.03
CA VAL A 139 8.86 -8.03 -16.91
C VAL A 139 9.06 -6.56 -17.18
N GLU A 140 8.19 -5.98 -18.00
CA GLU A 140 8.17 -4.55 -18.26
C GLU A 140 7.72 -3.77 -17.02
N PRO A 141 8.26 -2.57 -16.80
CA PRO A 141 7.86 -1.74 -15.69
C PRO A 141 6.48 -1.12 -15.92
N SER A 142 5.87 -0.66 -14.83
CA SER A 142 4.49 -0.17 -14.83
C SER A 142 4.38 1.16 -15.59
N GLN A 143 3.67 1.17 -16.72
CA GLN A 143 3.51 2.37 -17.56
C GLN A 143 2.78 3.50 -16.83
N SER A 144 1.82 3.13 -15.96
CA SER A 144 1.09 4.04 -15.07
C SER A 144 2.02 4.87 -14.19
N ASN A 145 3.26 4.42 -13.96
CA ASN A 145 4.26 5.07 -13.13
C ASN A 145 5.50 5.52 -13.92
N TYR A 146 5.37 5.80 -15.22
CA TYR A 146 6.44 6.49 -15.97
C TYR A 146 6.57 7.95 -15.56
N ILE A 147 7.82 8.43 -15.50
CA ILE A 147 8.18 9.81 -15.15
C ILE A 147 7.58 10.82 -16.15
N LYS A 148 6.96 11.87 -15.63
CA LYS A 148 6.47 13.03 -16.38
C LYS A 148 6.67 14.30 -15.55
N PRO A 149 6.84 15.48 -16.17
CA PRO A 149 6.89 16.75 -15.45
C PRO A 149 5.61 16.96 -14.61
N GLY A 150 5.77 17.35 -13.35
CA GLY A 150 4.65 17.60 -12.41
C GLY A 150 4.01 16.35 -11.82
N LYS A 151 4.34 15.15 -12.33
CA LYS A 151 3.81 13.90 -11.82
C LYS A 151 4.49 13.49 -10.52
N ARG A 152 3.71 12.86 -9.63
CA ARG A 152 4.14 12.25 -8.38
C ARG A 152 4.55 10.80 -8.61
N PRO A 153 5.69 10.34 -8.06
CA PRO A 153 6.06 8.93 -8.11
C PRO A 153 5.11 8.09 -7.26
N MET A 154 4.90 6.83 -7.65
CA MET A 154 4.05 5.92 -6.87
C MET A 154 4.73 5.55 -5.54
N SER A 155 4.13 5.99 -4.42
CA SER A 155 4.68 5.76 -3.09
C SER A 155 4.40 4.34 -2.55
N PHE A 156 5.18 3.94 -1.55
CA PHE A 156 4.94 2.77 -0.69
C PHE A 156 4.35 3.16 0.68
N ASN A 157 4.14 4.45 0.92
CA ASN A 157 3.65 4.95 2.20
C ASN A 157 2.13 4.82 2.28
N GLU A 158 1.67 3.95 3.19
CA GLU A 158 0.24 3.68 3.38
C GLU A 158 -0.14 3.88 4.87
N PRO A 159 -0.23 5.12 5.37
CA PRO A 159 -0.80 5.36 6.69
C PRO A 159 -2.30 4.97 6.68
N PHE A 160 -2.72 4.15 7.64
CA PHE A 160 -4.11 3.69 7.72
C PHE A 160 -4.67 3.82 9.13
N HIS A 161 -6.00 3.95 9.22
CA HIS A 161 -6.76 3.95 10.45
C HIS A 161 -7.76 2.80 10.44
N ILE A 162 -7.91 2.11 11.56
CA ILE A 162 -8.95 1.09 11.74
C ILE A 162 -10.10 1.72 12.51
N CYS A 163 -11.25 1.87 11.86
CA CYS A 163 -12.49 2.33 12.48
C CYS A 163 -13.37 1.12 12.83
N GLY A 164 -13.60 0.89 14.13
CA GLY A 164 -14.56 -0.12 14.57
C GLY A 164 -16.00 0.38 14.44
N GLN A 165 -16.95 -0.52 14.15
CA GLN A 165 -18.36 -0.19 14.31
C GLN A 165 -18.73 -0.13 15.80
N GLN A 166 -19.36 0.97 16.21
CA GLN A 166 -19.82 1.15 17.58
C GLN A 166 -20.98 0.18 17.87
N LYS A 167 -20.71 -0.88 18.62
CA LYS A 167 -21.77 -1.66 19.28
C LYS A 167 -22.21 -0.89 20.51
N ASP A 168 -23.36 -0.24 20.42
CA ASP A 168 -24.07 0.42 21.53
C ASP A 168 -23.37 1.68 22.10
N PRO A 169 -23.97 2.89 21.97
CA PRO A 169 -23.43 4.12 22.55
C PRO A 169 -23.38 4.12 24.09
N SER A 170 -23.99 3.13 24.77
CA SER A 170 -23.96 2.98 26.22
C SER A 170 -22.91 2.00 26.75
N SER A 171 -22.23 1.24 25.89
CA SER A 171 -21.22 0.28 26.32
C SER A 171 -19.85 0.95 26.46
N SER A 172 -19.27 0.90 27.66
CA SER A 172 -17.97 1.49 28.02
C SER A 172 -16.77 0.68 27.48
N GLY A 173 -16.84 0.25 26.22
CA GLY A 173 -15.75 -0.40 25.50
C GLY A 173 -15.01 0.63 24.65
N TRP A 174 -13.69 0.74 24.85
CA TRP A 174 -12.81 1.64 24.09
C TRP A 174 -12.95 1.40 22.58
N SER A 175 -13.67 2.29 21.89
CA SER A 175 -13.68 2.39 20.43
C SER A 175 -12.71 3.48 20.00
N LEU A 176 -11.67 3.10 19.24
CA LEU A 176 -10.79 4.04 18.55
C LEU A 176 -11.61 4.84 17.52
N GLY A 177 -11.50 6.18 17.62
CA GLY A 177 -11.99 7.13 16.63
C GLY A 177 -13.42 7.64 16.88
N ARG A 178 -13.55 8.76 17.60
CA ARG A 178 -14.76 9.59 17.51
C ARG A 178 -14.75 10.29 16.16
N HIS A 179 -15.62 9.89 15.23
CA HIS A 179 -15.99 10.75 14.11
C HIS A 179 -16.96 11.83 14.63
N LYS A 180 -16.44 12.90 15.23
CA LYS A 180 -17.25 14.11 15.44
C LYS A 180 -17.44 14.77 14.08
N ASN A 181 -18.69 15.11 13.77
CA ASN A 181 -19.10 15.85 12.57
C ASN A 181 -18.19 17.07 12.34
N ASN A 182 -17.16 16.91 11.52
CA ASN A 182 -16.41 18.02 10.96
C ASN A 182 -16.81 18.12 9.49
N ASN A 183 -17.59 19.15 9.19
CA ASN A 183 -17.63 19.75 7.86
C ASN A 183 -16.19 20.14 7.52
N TRP A 184 -15.50 19.29 6.77
CA TRP A 184 -14.23 19.66 6.16
C TRP A 184 -14.53 20.68 5.07
N PRO A 185 -14.01 21.93 5.15
CA PRO A 185 -13.99 22.78 3.97
C PRO A 185 -13.02 22.15 2.96
N SER A 186 -13.49 22.06 1.71
CA SER A 186 -12.72 21.67 0.52
C SER A 186 -11.30 22.25 0.53
N PRO A 187 -10.24 21.47 0.26
CA PRO A 187 -8.90 22.02 0.20
C PRO A 187 -8.67 22.68 -1.17
N TRP A 188 -8.52 24.01 -1.13
CA TRP A 188 -7.63 24.70 -2.05
C TRP A 188 -6.19 24.46 -1.61
N LEU A 189 -5.40 23.83 -2.47
CA LEU A 189 -4.08 24.28 -2.97
C LEU A 189 -3.51 23.19 -3.89
#